data_AF-A0A0F7R8E6-F1
#
_entry.id   AF-A0A0F7R8E6-F1
#
_cell.length_a   1.000
_cell.length_b   1.000
_cell.length_c   1.000
_cell.angle_alpha   90.00
_cell.angle_beta   90.00
_cell.angle_gamma   90.00
#
_symmetry.space_group_name_H-M   'P 1'
#
loop_
_entity.id
_entity.type
_entity.pdbx_description
1 polymer ?
#
loop_
_entity_poly.entity_id
_entity_poly.type
_entity_poly.pdbx_seq_one_letter_code
_entity_poly.pdbx_strand_id
1 'polypeptide(L)'
;HGMQHATGNFIIIMDADLSHHPKFIPEFINKQKEGDFDVVSGTRYTGNGGVYGWDLKRKLISRGANYLSQVLLRPGASDLTGSFRLYKRSVLQKLVENCVSKGYVFQMEMIVRARQFNYTIGEVPISFV
;
A
#
# COMPACT_ATOMS: atom_id res chain seq x y z
N HIS A 1 4.66 1.23 -18.95
CA HIS A 1 4.83 0.03 -19.79
C HIS A 1 3.87 -1.09 -19.36
N GLY A 2 4.08 -1.78 -18.22
CA GLY A 2 3.23 -2.93 -17.82
C GLY A 2 1.71 -2.67 -17.83
N MET A 3 1.26 -1.52 -17.32
CA MET A 3 -0.15 -1.12 -17.33
C MET A 3 -0.79 -1.04 -18.74
N GLN A 4 -0.01 -0.71 -19.78
CA GLN A 4 -0.51 -0.61 -21.16
C GLN A 4 -0.87 -1.98 -21.76
N HIS A 5 -0.24 -3.05 -21.26
CA HIS A 5 -0.47 -4.42 -21.74
C HIS A 5 -1.41 -5.23 -20.86
N ALA A 6 -1.65 -4.79 -19.62
CA ALA A 6 -2.60 -5.46 -18.74
C ALA A 6 -4.03 -5.29 -19.25
N THR A 7 -4.82 -6.37 -19.25
CA THR A 7 -6.22 -6.37 -19.72
C THR A 7 -7.24 -6.48 -18.60
N GLY A 8 -6.82 -6.85 -17.39
CA GLY A 8 -7.72 -7.02 -16.24
C GLY A 8 -8.34 -5.72 -15.73
N ASN A 9 -9.46 -5.85 -15.01
CA ASN A 9 -10.13 -4.74 -14.32
C ASN A 9 -9.38 -4.28 -13.06
N PHE A 10 -8.57 -5.18 -12.50
CA PHE A 10 -7.71 -4.94 -11.35
C PHE A 10 -6.27 -5.24 -11.73
N ILE A 11 -5.35 -4.43 -11.21
CA ILE A 11 -3.92 -4.53 -11.49
C ILE A 11 -3.19 -4.73 -10.16
N ILE A 12 -2.34 -5.76 -10.11
CA ILE A 12 -1.44 -5.99 -8.99
C ILE A 12 -0.03 -5.60 -9.41
N ILE A 13 0.62 -4.78 -8.58
CA ILE A 13 2.04 -4.46 -8.69
C ILE A 13 2.75 -5.17 -7.53
N MET A 14 3.84 -5.87 -7.83
CA MET A 14 4.70 -6.52 -6.84
C MET A 14 6.14 -6.57 -7.35
N ASP A 15 7.11 -6.67 -6.44
CA ASP A 15 8.51 -6.83 -6.80
C ASP A 15 8.78 -8.25 -7.33
N ALA A 16 9.74 -8.36 -8.26
CA ALA A 16 10.07 -9.62 -8.93
C ALA A 16 11.12 -10.47 -8.19
N ASP A 17 11.68 -9.95 -7.10
CA ASP A 17 12.74 -10.57 -6.29
C ASP A 17 12.21 -11.57 -5.26
N LEU A 18 10.90 -11.87 -5.28
CA LEU A 18 10.18 -12.75 -4.35
C LEU A 18 10.14 -12.25 -2.89
N SER A 19 10.62 -11.05 -2.59
CA SER A 19 10.45 -10.41 -1.28
C SER A 19 8.96 -10.24 -0.92
N HIS A 20 8.12 -10.12 -1.95
CA HIS A 20 6.67 -10.18 -1.88
C HIS A 20 6.15 -11.56 -2.34
N HIS A 21 5.71 -12.39 -1.40
CA HIS A 21 5.23 -13.73 -1.75
C HIS A 21 3.82 -13.67 -2.41
N PRO A 22 3.61 -14.26 -3.59
CA PRO A 22 2.31 -14.27 -4.28
C PRO A 22 1.15 -14.93 -3.51
N LYS A 23 1.42 -15.63 -2.40
CA LYS A 23 0.42 -16.30 -1.58
C LYS A 23 -0.60 -15.34 -0.97
N PHE A 24 -0.23 -14.06 -0.85
CA PHE A 24 -1.11 -13.02 -0.31
C PHE A 24 -2.07 -12.46 -1.37
N ILE A 25 -1.88 -12.73 -2.67
CA ILE A 25 -2.76 -12.21 -3.73
C ILE A 25 -4.26 -12.52 -3.47
N PRO A 26 -4.66 -13.74 -3.07
CA PRO A 26 -6.05 -14.02 -2.71
C PRO A 26 -6.59 -13.13 -1.58
N GLU A 27 -5.77 -12.79 -0.59
CA GLU A 27 -6.17 -11.89 0.51
C GLU A 27 -6.40 -10.47 0.02
N PHE A 28 -5.57 -9.95 -0.90
CA PHE A 28 -5.80 -8.65 -1.53
C PHE A 28 -7.12 -8.62 -2.31
N ILE A 29 -7.41 -9.68 -3.06
CA ILE A 29 -8.67 -9.79 -3.82
C ILE A 29 -9.87 -9.85 -2.87
N ASN A 30 -9.80 -10.65 -1.80
CA ASN A 30 -10.86 -10.74 -0.81
C ASN A 30 -11.08 -9.39 -0.11
N LYS A 31 -9.99 -8.71 0.28
CA LYS A 31 -10.08 -7.41 0.91
C LYS A 31 -10.69 -6.37 0.00
N GLN A 32 -10.29 -6.35 -1.28
CA GLN A 32 -10.89 -5.49 -2.29
C GLN A 32 -12.40 -5.72 -2.37
N LYS A 33 -12.84 -6.98 -2.46
CA LYS A 33 -14.27 -7.33 -2.55
C LYS A 33 -15.06 -6.96 -1.30
N GLU A 34 -14.46 -7.10 -0.11
CA GLU A 34 -15.11 -6.82 1.18
C GLU A 34 -15.56 -5.36 1.31
N GLY A 35 -14.73 -4.42 0.87
CA GLY A 35 -14.98 -2.98 1.03
C GLY A 35 -15.09 -2.19 -0.27
N ASP A 36 -15.11 -2.86 -1.42
CA ASP A 36 -14.94 -2.28 -2.76
C ASP A 36 -13.79 -1.25 -2.85
N PHE A 37 -12.67 -1.54 -2.18
CA PHE A 37 -11.57 -0.58 -2.09
C PHE A 37 -10.98 -0.26 -3.48
N ASP A 38 -10.62 1.01 -3.67
CA ASP A 38 -9.98 1.50 -4.91
C ASP A 38 -8.51 1.06 -4.99
N VAL A 39 -7.86 0.99 -3.83
CA VAL A 39 -6.50 0.50 -3.65
C VAL A 39 -6.48 -0.46 -2.45
N VAL A 40 -5.77 -1.58 -2.57
CA VAL A 40 -5.43 -2.43 -1.42
C VAL A 40 -3.92 -2.49 -1.32
N SER A 41 -3.38 -2.08 -0.17
CA SER A 41 -1.94 -2.08 0.07
C SER A 41 -1.53 -3.20 1.01
N GLY A 42 -0.44 -3.87 0.67
CA GLY A 42 0.30 -4.68 1.62
C GLY A 42 0.87 -3.79 2.71
N THR A 43 0.83 -4.27 3.95
CA THR A 43 1.44 -3.59 5.08
C THR A 43 2.16 -4.58 5.96
N ARG A 44 3.35 -4.18 6.40
CA ARG A 44 4.17 -4.92 7.37
C ARG A 44 3.80 -4.58 8.82
N TYR A 45 2.93 -3.58 9.02
CA TYR A 45 2.78 -2.87 10.30
C TYR A 45 1.40 -3.00 10.95
N THR A 46 0.41 -3.66 10.32
CA THR A 46 -0.92 -3.90 10.91
C THR A 46 -1.25 -5.39 11.02
N GLY A 47 -2.16 -5.74 11.93
CA GLY A 47 -2.57 -7.13 12.20
C GLY A 47 -1.52 -7.95 12.96
N ASN A 48 -1.30 -9.20 12.55
CA ASN A 48 -0.25 -10.09 13.09
C ASN A 48 1.17 -9.75 12.57
N GLY A 49 1.36 -8.60 11.93
CA GLY A 49 2.68 -8.05 11.64
C GLY A 49 3.39 -7.66 12.95
N GLY A 50 4.64 -8.10 13.12
CA GLY A 50 5.40 -7.89 14.34
C GLY A 50 6.85 -7.55 14.06
N VAL A 51 7.34 -6.49 14.71
CA VAL A 51 8.78 -6.19 14.79
C VAL A 51 9.30 -6.88 16.06
N TYR A 52 9.97 -8.03 15.89
CA TYR A 52 10.63 -8.71 17.00
C TYR A 52 11.92 -7.96 17.39
N GLY A 53 12.11 -7.67 18.69
CA GLY A 53 13.38 -7.14 19.23
C GLY A 53 13.46 -5.63 19.54
N TRP A 54 12.36 -4.86 19.51
CA TRP A 54 12.41 -3.42 19.86
C TRP A 54 12.01 -3.11 21.31
N ASP A 55 12.83 -2.28 21.96
CA ASP A 55 12.64 -1.76 23.32
C ASP A 55 11.37 -0.89 23.44
N LEU A 56 10.73 -0.88 24.63
CA LEU A 56 9.40 -0.32 24.87
C LEU A 56 9.33 1.19 24.56
N LYS A 57 10.41 1.92 24.87
CA LYS A 57 10.56 3.35 24.54
C LYS A 57 10.54 3.59 23.04
N ARG A 58 11.19 2.72 22.26
CA ARG A 58 11.26 2.84 20.80
C ARG A 58 9.90 2.55 20.16
N LYS A 59 9.13 1.62 20.74
CA LYS A 59 7.73 1.39 20.37
C LYS A 59 6.83 2.59 20.67
N LEU A 60 7.02 3.25 21.81
CA LEU A 60 6.26 4.45 22.19
C LEU A 60 6.56 5.65 21.29
N ILE A 61 7.84 5.93 21.02
CA ILE A 61 8.25 7.01 20.11
C ILE A 61 7.73 6.76 18.69
N SER A 62 7.84 5.52 18.19
CA SER A 62 7.31 5.16 16.87
C SER A 62 5.79 5.26 16.81
N ARG A 63 5.07 4.84 17.86
CA ARG A 63 3.61 5.01 17.94
C ARG A 63 3.19 6.47 17.99
N GLY A 64 3.93 7.32 18.71
CA GLY A 64 3.70 8.76 18.77
C GLY A 64 3.92 9.44 17.41
N ALA A 65 5.02 9.11 16.73
CA ALA A 65 5.30 9.61 15.39
C ALA A 65 4.25 9.12 14.37
N ASN A 66 3.84 7.85 14.46
CA ASN A 66 2.77 7.31 13.63
C ASN A 66 1.44 8.01 13.91
N TYR A 67 1.07 8.22 15.17
CA TYR A 67 -0.15 8.95 15.54
C TYR A 67 -0.12 10.39 15.02
N LEU A 68 0.98 11.11 15.21
CA LEU A 68 1.13 12.47 14.70
C LEU A 68 1.03 12.50 13.16
N SER A 69 1.67 11.54 12.48
CA SER A 69 1.59 11.41 11.02
C SER A 69 0.18 11.01 10.54
N GLN A 70 -0.56 10.20 11.30
CA GLN A 70 -1.95 9.86 11.02
C GLN A 70 -2.88 11.07 11.15
N VAL A 71 -2.63 11.92 12.16
CA VAL A 71 -3.40 13.13 12.41
C VAL A 71 -3.06 14.24 11.41
N LEU A 72 -1.78 14.48 11.13
CA LEU A 72 -1.32 15.55 10.22
C LEU A 72 -1.46 15.21 8.74
N LEU A 73 -1.15 13.97 8.34
CA LEU A 73 -1.10 13.58 6.92
C LEU A 73 -2.37 12.86 6.48
N ARG A 74 -3.26 12.45 7.42
CA ARG A 74 -4.45 11.61 7.15
C ARG A 74 -4.22 10.52 6.09
N PRO A 75 -3.09 9.77 6.13
CA PRO A 75 -2.73 8.90 5.02
C PRO A 75 -3.60 7.64 4.96
N GLY A 76 -4.30 7.30 6.06
CA GLY A 76 -5.16 6.12 6.24
C GLY A 76 -4.56 4.78 5.76
N ALA A 77 -3.25 4.76 5.51
CA ALA A 77 -2.45 3.63 5.08
C ALA A 77 -1.24 3.61 6.03
N SER A 78 -0.99 2.45 6.61
CA SER A 78 0.04 2.18 7.61
C SER A 78 1.41 1.89 6.99
N ASP A 79 1.48 1.51 5.71
CA ASP A 79 2.74 1.33 4.97
C ASP A 79 2.73 2.14 3.66
N LEU A 80 3.47 3.25 3.66
CA LEU A 80 3.61 4.14 2.51
C LEU A 80 4.69 3.66 1.52
N THR A 81 5.52 2.69 1.91
CA THR A 81 6.74 2.30 1.18
C THR A 81 6.63 0.95 0.49
N GLY A 82 5.68 0.11 0.90
CA GLY A 82 5.42 -1.18 0.25
C GLY A 82 4.95 -1.00 -1.20
N SER A 83 5.56 -1.74 -2.13
CA SER A 83 5.20 -1.74 -3.55
C SER A 83 4.13 -2.79 -3.90
N PHE A 84 3.86 -3.73 -3.00
CA PHE A 84 2.86 -4.78 -3.21
C PHE A 84 1.43 -4.26 -3.01
N ARG A 85 0.76 -3.98 -4.11
CA ARG A 85 -0.53 -3.29 -4.11
C ARG A 85 -1.44 -3.79 -5.22
N LEU A 86 -2.73 -3.84 -4.91
CA LEU A 86 -3.82 -4.05 -5.87
C LEU A 86 -4.52 -2.72 -6.11
N TYR A 87 -4.82 -2.42 -7.37
CA TYR A 87 -5.53 -1.23 -7.80
C TYR A 87 -6.72 -1.59 -8.68
N LYS A 88 -7.82 -0.83 -8.60
CA LYS A 88 -8.75 -0.71 -9.73
C LYS A 88 -7.99 -0.10 -10.92
N ARG A 89 -8.21 -0.61 -12.13
CA ARG A 89 -7.48 -0.15 -13.33
C ARG A 89 -7.62 1.36 -13.58
N SER A 90 -8.85 1.88 -13.50
CA SER A 90 -9.14 3.31 -13.69
C SER A 90 -8.41 4.19 -12.67
N VAL A 91 -8.32 3.72 -11.42
CA VAL A 91 -7.62 4.39 -10.33
C VAL A 91 -6.12 4.43 -10.60
N LEU A 92 -5.51 3.28 -10.94
CA LEU A 92 -4.08 3.24 -11.28
C LEU A 92 -3.74 4.16 -12.44
N GLN A 93 -4.57 4.17 -13.48
CA GLN A 93 -4.39 5.05 -14.63
C GLN A 93 -4.40 6.52 -14.22
N LYS A 94 -5.42 6.95 -13.46
CA LYS A 94 -5.54 8.34 -13.00
C LYS A 94 -4.33 8.75 -12.14
N LEU A 95 -3.87 7.87 -11.26
CA LEU A 95 -2.73 8.13 -10.40
C LEU A 95 -1.42 8.26 -11.20
N VAL A 96 -1.18 7.36 -12.16
CA VAL A 96 0.00 7.40 -13.03
C VAL A 96 0.01 8.65 -13.91
N GLU A 97 -1.12 9.04 -14.50
CA GLU A 97 -1.24 10.26 -15.32
C GLU A 97 -0.90 11.54 -14.54
N ASN A 98 -1.15 11.53 -13.23
CA ASN A 98 -0.89 12.68 -12.37
C ASN A 98 0.47 12.58 -11.67
N CYS A 99 1.16 11.44 -11.72
CA CYS A 99 2.42 11.23 -11.02
C CYS A 99 3.58 11.96 -11.70
N VAL A 100 4.36 12.71 -10.91
CA VAL A 100 5.51 13.49 -11.41
C VAL A 100 6.84 12.85 -11.00
N SER A 101 6.86 12.06 -9.92
CA SER A 101 8.08 11.47 -9.39
C SER A 101 8.61 10.33 -10.24
N LYS A 102 9.94 10.19 -10.24
CA LYS A 102 10.67 9.08 -10.85
C LYS A 102 11.36 8.24 -9.78
N GLY A 103 11.63 6.97 -10.09
CA GLY A 103 12.31 6.05 -9.17
C GLY A 103 11.45 5.66 -7.96
N TYR A 104 12.10 5.35 -6.83
CA TYR A 104 11.43 4.80 -5.63
C TYR A 104 10.34 5.70 -5.04
N VAL A 105 10.47 7.02 -5.22
CA VAL A 105 9.53 8.03 -4.68
C VAL A 105 8.13 7.88 -5.30
N PHE A 106 8.04 7.28 -6.50
CA PHE A 106 6.78 6.92 -7.15
C PHE A 106 5.85 6.16 -6.19
N GLN A 107 6.35 5.16 -5.46
CA GLN A 107 5.51 4.33 -4.61
C GLN A 107 4.83 5.14 -3.49
N MET A 108 5.54 6.12 -2.93
CA MET A 108 4.97 6.98 -1.90
C MET A 108 3.95 7.97 -2.50
N GLU A 109 4.29 8.59 -3.65
CA GLU A 109 3.41 9.54 -4.32
C GLU A 109 2.07 8.91 -4.71
N MET A 110 2.06 7.64 -5.14
CA MET A 110 0.83 6.94 -5.54
C MET A 110 -0.20 6.85 -4.40
N ILE A 111 0.23 6.57 -3.17
CA ILE A 111 -0.67 6.51 -2.00
C ILE A 111 -1.10 7.91 -1.57
N VAL A 112 -0.18 8.88 -1.57
CA VAL A 112 -0.50 10.28 -1.25
C VAL A 112 -1.54 10.83 -2.22
N ARG A 113 -1.36 10.61 -3.53
CA ARG A 113 -2.33 11.02 -4.55
C ARG A 113 -3.63 10.27 -4.46
N ALA A 114 -3.61 8.97 -4.14
CA ALA A 114 -4.83 8.21 -3.93
C ALA A 114 -5.68 8.85 -2.82
N ARG A 115 -5.05 9.29 -1.73
CA ARG A 115 -5.73 10.04 -0.68
C ARG A 115 -6.19 11.42 -1.10
N GLN A 116 -5.37 12.17 -1.86
CA GLN A 116 -5.77 13.49 -2.38
C GLN A 116 -6.99 13.42 -3.31
N PHE A 117 -7.15 12.33 -4.06
CA PHE A 117 -8.33 12.05 -4.88
C PHE A 117 -9.48 11.40 -4.11
N ASN A 118 -9.39 11.30 -2.77
CA ASN A 118 -10.37 10.67 -1.89
C ASN A 118 -10.66 9.19 -2.22
N TYR A 119 -9.70 8.48 -2.82
CA TYR A 119 -9.84 7.04 -3.03
C TYR A 119 -9.76 6.26 -1.73
N THR A 120 -10.53 5.18 -1.68
CA THR A 120 -10.57 4.26 -0.54
C THR A 120 -9.36 3.33 -0.57
N ILE A 121 -8.69 3.16 0.58
CA ILE A 121 -7.51 2.29 0.70
C ILE A 121 -7.77 1.26 1.78
N GLY A 122 -7.78 -0.01 1.38
CA GLY A 122 -7.77 -1.16 2.27
C GLY A 122 -6.35 -1.66 2.51
N GLU A 123 -6.15 -2.42 3.59
CA GLU A 123 -4.84 -2.98 3.92
C GLU A 123 -4.89 -4.48 4.18
N VAL A 124 -3.83 -5.17 3.74
CA VAL A 124 -3.61 -6.59 3.99
C VAL A 124 -2.25 -6.76 4.68
N PRO A 125 -2.22 -7.37 5.88
CA PRO A 125 -0.96 -7.73 6.53
C PRO A 125 -0.15 -8.71 5.67
N ILE A 126 1.10 -8.38 5.37
CA ILE A 126 2.01 -9.26 4.62
C ILE A 126 3.32 -9.50 5.37
N SER A 127 3.90 -10.67 5.15
CA SER A 127 5.28 -10.97 5.56
C SER A 127 6.22 -10.67 4.40
N PHE A 128 7.24 -9.87 4.68
CA PHE A 128 8.34 -9.56 3.76
C PHE A 128 9.52 -10.48 4.11
N VAL A 129 10.14 -11.11 3.11
CA VAL A 129 11.26 -12.07 3.29
C VAL A 129 12.57 -11.44 2.87
#